data_AF-A0A813VWT5-F1
#
_entry.id   AF-A0A813VWT5-F1
#
_cell.length_a   1.000
_cell.length_b   1.000
_cell.length_c   1.000
_cell.angle_alpha   90.00
_cell.angle_beta   90.00
_cell.angle_gamma   90.00
#
_symmetry.space_group_name_H-M   'P 1'
#
loop_
_entity.id
_entity.type
_entity.pdbx_description
1 polymer ?
#
loop_
_entity_poly.entity_id
_entity_poly.type
_entity_poly.pdbx_seq_one_letter_code
_entity_poly.pdbx_strand_id
1 'polypeptide(L)'
;MVSADILLSQAKECGSESAVTVNHRMLIDKILARYSSDFVVCRELLQNADDVSATSFCFELTCEMSRSGRGTSHNSSITEIRAINNGKLFTETDWKRVASIAEGNTDIESIGQFGVGFFSVFSFSEKPIIMSGKQCMVFDWKNDDSLTTYRYKLPPAQQTDSTSIILKMRSKYILNTEETLIEQVNEIIPHSSTTDNMVSATKTEVIPTISLSQIKAYFTKGKYKRL
;
A
#
# COMPACT_ATOMS: atom_id res chain seq x y z
N MET A 1 -11.98 -4.64 -13.92
CA MET A 1 -12.07 -3.97 -12.61
C MET A 1 -12.01 -2.46 -12.81
N VAL A 2 -12.60 -1.70 -11.90
CA VAL A 2 -12.60 -0.22 -11.95
C VAL A 2 -11.28 0.31 -11.37
N SER A 3 -10.64 1.25 -12.06
CA SER A 3 -9.37 1.84 -11.64
C SER A 3 -9.53 2.81 -10.47
N ALA A 4 -8.47 3.03 -9.69
CA ALA A 4 -8.49 4.01 -8.61
C ALA A 4 -8.87 5.43 -9.07
N ASP A 5 -8.43 5.84 -10.27
CA ASP A 5 -8.74 7.18 -10.80
C ASP A 5 -10.23 7.36 -11.10
N ILE A 6 -10.91 6.33 -11.62
CA ILE A 6 -12.36 6.40 -11.85
C ILE A 6 -13.11 6.49 -10.52
N LEU A 7 -12.71 5.70 -9.52
CA LEU A 7 -13.32 5.71 -8.19
C LEU A 7 -13.15 7.08 -7.51
N LEU A 8 -11.94 7.66 -7.60
CA LEU A 8 -11.65 8.99 -7.06
C LEU A 8 -12.50 10.08 -7.72
N SER A 9 -12.60 10.09 -9.05
CA SER A 9 -13.43 11.05 -9.78
C SER A 9 -14.90 10.94 -9.38
N GLN A 10 -15.44 9.71 -9.36
CA GLN A 10 -16.82 9.47 -8.92
C GLN A 10 -17.06 9.93 -7.48
N ALA A 11 -16.12 9.66 -6.57
CA ALA A 11 -16.25 10.05 -5.18
C ALA A 11 -16.32 11.57 -5.01
N LYS A 12 -15.56 12.33 -5.81
CA LYS A 12 -15.61 13.80 -5.80
C LYS A 12 -16.89 14.37 -6.39
N GLU A 13 -17.48 13.69 -7.36
CA GLU A 13 -18.71 14.14 -8.03
C GLU A 13 -19.97 13.85 -7.21
N CYS A 14 -20.06 12.69 -6.56
CA CYS A 14 -21.30 12.23 -5.91
C CYS A 14 -21.14 11.74 -4.46
N GLY A 15 -19.92 11.77 -3.91
CA GLY A 15 -19.66 11.31 -2.55
C GLY A 15 -20.06 12.31 -1.48
N SER A 16 -20.55 11.76 -0.37
CA SER A 16 -20.70 12.49 0.88
C SER A 16 -19.32 12.73 1.47
N GLU A 17 -18.97 14.00 1.64
CA GLU A 17 -17.71 14.43 2.21
C GLU A 17 -17.72 14.36 3.74
N SER A 18 -16.62 13.89 4.34
CA SER A 18 -16.43 13.91 5.78
C SER A 18 -14.97 14.15 6.12
N ALA A 19 -14.71 15.13 6.99
CA ALA A 19 -13.37 15.39 7.51
C ALA A 19 -12.92 14.24 8.42
N VAL A 20 -11.62 13.91 8.35
CA VAL A 20 -11.03 12.90 9.23
C VAL A 20 -10.67 13.53 10.57
N THR A 21 -10.99 12.88 11.69
CA THR A 21 -10.79 13.46 13.04
C THR A 21 -9.32 13.74 13.36
N VAL A 22 -8.40 12.87 12.90
CA VAL A 22 -6.95 13.11 12.92
C VAL A 22 -6.48 13.30 11.49
N ASN A 23 -6.57 14.53 10.99
CA ASN A 23 -6.33 14.84 9.58
C ASN A 23 -4.95 15.44 9.27
N HIS A 24 -4.06 15.64 10.25
CA HIS A 24 -2.80 16.33 10.02
C HIS A 24 -1.73 15.41 9.42
N ARG A 25 -1.19 15.80 8.26
CA ARG A 25 -0.14 15.09 7.52
C ARG A 25 1.05 14.70 8.40
N MET A 26 1.54 15.61 9.23
CA MET A 26 2.67 15.35 10.13
C MET A 26 2.41 14.20 11.12
N LEU A 27 1.18 14.01 11.57
CA LEU A 27 0.84 12.94 12.52
C LEU A 27 0.81 11.58 11.81
N ILE A 28 0.26 11.55 10.59
CA ILE A 28 0.32 10.36 9.73
C ILE A 28 1.78 10.02 9.41
N ASP A 29 2.59 10.99 8.99
CA ASP A 29 4.01 10.77 8.69
C ASP A 29 4.80 10.26 9.93
N LYS A 30 4.50 10.77 11.14
CA LYS A 30 5.07 10.26 12.39
C LYS A 30 4.68 8.82 12.71
N ILE A 31 3.46 8.41 12.35
CA ILE A 31 3.00 7.02 12.46
C ILE A 31 3.75 6.16 11.45
N LEU A 32 3.87 6.62 10.19
CA LEU A 32 4.55 5.90 9.10
C LEU A 32 6.05 5.68 9.37
N ALA A 33 6.73 6.61 10.03
CA ALA A 33 8.15 6.48 10.39
C ALA A 33 8.45 5.26 11.29
N ARG A 34 7.46 4.74 12.03
CA ARG A 34 7.60 3.52 12.86
C ARG A 34 7.37 2.23 12.08
N TYR A 35 6.80 2.32 10.88
CA TYR A 35 6.54 1.20 9.98
C TYR A 35 7.63 1.02 8.93
N SER A 36 8.85 1.50 9.19
CA SER A 36 10.02 1.44 8.32
C SER A 36 10.56 0.03 8.02
N SER A 37 9.91 -1.02 8.52
CA SER A 37 10.28 -2.40 8.18
C SER A 37 9.53 -2.90 6.96
N ASP A 38 10.21 -3.71 6.15
CA ASP A 38 9.63 -4.28 4.94
C ASP A 38 8.36 -5.08 5.25
N PHE A 39 7.35 -4.92 4.37
CA PHE A 39 6.08 -5.65 4.40
C PHE A 39 5.13 -5.40 5.58
N VAL A 40 5.35 -4.38 6.44
CA VAL A 40 4.38 -4.09 7.53
C VAL A 40 2.98 -3.84 6.97
N VAL A 41 2.85 -2.98 5.95
CA VAL A 41 1.56 -2.70 5.33
C VAL A 41 0.84 -3.98 4.89
N CYS A 42 1.59 -4.93 4.33
CA CYS A 42 1.01 -6.17 3.86
C CYS A 42 0.58 -7.08 5.02
N ARG A 43 1.32 -7.10 6.14
CA ARG A 43 0.88 -7.77 7.38
C ARG A 43 -0.40 -7.18 7.95
N GLU A 44 -0.45 -5.86 8.08
CA GLU A 44 -1.61 -5.16 8.63
C GLU A 44 -2.87 -5.44 7.80
N LEU A 45 -2.74 -5.41 6.46
CA LEU A 45 -3.84 -5.75 5.56
C LEU A 45 -4.28 -7.21 5.66
N LEU A 46 -3.35 -8.15 5.84
CA LEU A 46 -3.67 -9.55 6.07
C LEU A 46 -4.36 -9.76 7.42
N GLN A 47 -3.83 -9.16 8.49
CA GLN A 47 -4.40 -9.25 9.83
C GLN A 47 -5.83 -8.68 9.86
N ASN A 48 -6.05 -7.53 9.20
CA ASN A 48 -7.40 -6.97 9.06
C ASN A 48 -8.37 -7.94 8.35
N ALA A 49 -7.88 -8.73 7.39
CA ALA A 49 -8.70 -9.74 6.73
C ALA A 49 -8.99 -10.95 7.64
N ASP A 50 -7.99 -11.40 8.40
CA ASP A 50 -8.16 -12.47 9.39
C ASP A 50 -9.16 -12.07 10.50
N ASP A 51 -9.10 -10.83 10.99
CA ASP A 51 -10.00 -10.29 12.02
C ASP A 51 -11.47 -10.30 11.59
N VAL A 52 -11.74 -10.15 10.29
CA VAL A 52 -13.09 -10.25 9.71
C VAL A 52 -13.41 -11.66 9.19
N SER A 53 -12.62 -12.65 9.61
CA SER A 53 -12.77 -14.08 9.29
C SER A 53 -12.78 -14.36 7.78
N ALA A 54 -11.96 -13.64 7.01
CA ALA A 54 -11.77 -13.94 5.60
C ALA A 54 -11.21 -15.35 5.41
N THR A 55 -11.70 -16.04 4.38
CA THR A 55 -11.17 -17.36 3.97
C THR A 55 -10.24 -17.27 2.77
N SER A 56 -10.25 -16.12 2.10
CA SER A 56 -9.38 -15.77 0.99
C SER A 56 -8.90 -14.34 1.13
N PHE A 57 -7.61 -14.15 0.91
CA PHE A 57 -6.95 -12.87 0.83
C PHE A 57 -5.96 -12.90 -0.34
N CYS A 58 -5.98 -11.88 -1.20
CA CYS A 58 -5.04 -11.78 -2.31
C CYS A 58 -4.56 -10.35 -2.52
N PHE A 59 -3.35 -10.25 -3.09
CA PHE A 59 -2.85 -9.02 -3.68
C PHE A 59 -2.93 -9.12 -5.20
N GLU A 60 -3.49 -8.10 -5.81
CA GLU A 60 -3.39 -7.86 -7.24
C GLU A 60 -2.47 -6.65 -7.48
N LEU A 61 -1.50 -6.83 -8.35
CA LEU A 61 -0.51 -5.81 -8.70
C LEU A 61 -0.76 -5.34 -10.12
N THR A 62 -1.08 -4.05 -10.28
CA THR A 62 -1.07 -3.41 -11.61
C THR A 62 0.33 -2.87 -11.85
N CYS A 63 0.93 -3.27 -12.97
CA CYS A 63 2.27 -2.83 -13.34
C CYS A 63 2.27 -2.16 -14.72
N GLU A 64 3.09 -1.12 -14.86
CA GLU A 64 3.46 -0.54 -16.15
C GLU A 64 4.81 -1.11 -16.60
N MET A 65 4.87 -1.54 -17.85
CA MET A 65 6.09 -2.07 -18.45
C MET A 65 6.93 -0.92 -19.02
N SER A 66 8.14 -0.72 -18.49
CA SER A 66 9.11 0.11 -19.19
C SER A 66 9.80 -0.73 -20.26
N ARG A 67 9.72 -0.30 -21.53
CA ARG A 67 10.53 -0.90 -22.61
C ARG A 67 11.88 -0.19 -22.62
N SER A 68 12.89 -0.76 -21.98
CA SER A 68 14.26 -0.33 -22.24
C SER A 68 14.65 -0.79 -23.64
N GLY A 69 14.95 0.16 -24.53
CA GLY A 69 15.44 -0.15 -25.87
C GLY A 69 16.75 -0.95 -25.79
N ARG A 70 16.75 -2.14 -26.38
CA ARG A 70 17.87 -3.09 -26.50
C ARG A 70 18.30 -3.75 -25.18
N GLY A 71 17.56 -4.77 -24.76
CA GLY A 71 17.96 -5.66 -23.67
C GLY A 71 16.74 -6.30 -23.00
N THR A 72 16.83 -7.58 -22.67
CA THR A 72 15.75 -8.44 -22.17
C THR A 72 15.28 -8.15 -20.73
N SER A 73 15.74 -7.07 -20.07
CA SER A 73 15.29 -6.72 -18.72
C SER A 73 13.99 -5.91 -18.77
N HIS A 74 12.88 -6.57 -18.45
CA HIS A 74 11.58 -5.92 -18.28
C HIS A 74 11.43 -5.43 -16.84
N ASN A 75 11.88 -4.20 -16.56
CA ASN A 75 11.54 -3.57 -15.29
C ASN A 75 10.07 -3.13 -15.34
N SER A 76 9.23 -3.84 -14.58
CA SER A 76 7.83 -3.49 -14.35
C SER A 76 7.73 -2.57 -13.14
N SER A 77 7.17 -1.38 -13.29
CA SER A 77 6.87 -0.52 -12.14
C SER A 77 5.44 -0.76 -11.67
N ILE A 78 5.27 -1.04 -10.39
CA ILE A 78 3.95 -1.20 -9.77
C ILE A 78 3.30 0.19 -9.67
N THR A 79 2.09 0.32 -10.21
CA THR A 79 1.32 1.56 -10.22
C THR A 79 0.11 1.51 -9.31
N GLU A 80 -0.46 0.34 -9.07
CA GLU A 80 -1.56 0.10 -8.13
C GLU A 80 -1.37 -1.25 -7.43
N ILE A 81 -1.59 -1.28 -6.13
CA ILE A 81 -1.75 -2.51 -5.34
C ILE A 81 -3.20 -2.57 -4.87
N ARG A 82 -3.84 -3.72 -5.06
CA ARG A 82 -5.17 -4.00 -4.53
C ARG A 82 -5.12 -5.21 -3.61
N ALA A 83 -5.45 -5.01 -2.34
CA ALA A 83 -5.64 -6.09 -1.37
C ALA A 83 -7.12 -6.44 -1.30
N ILE A 84 -7.48 -7.69 -1.58
CA ILE A 84 -8.87 -8.14 -1.65
C ILE A 84 -9.08 -9.26 -0.63
N ASN A 85 -10.16 -9.18 0.13
CA ASN A 85 -10.60 -10.26 1.00
C ASN A 85 -12.10 -10.52 0.88
N ASN A 86 -12.50 -11.75 1.16
CA ASN A 86 -13.90 -12.18 1.18
C ASN A 86 -14.48 -12.29 2.61
N GLY A 87 -13.89 -11.58 3.57
CA GLY A 87 -14.39 -11.54 4.94
C GLY A 87 -15.66 -10.71 5.06
N LYS A 88 -16.06 -10.44 6.31
CA LYS A 88 -17.25 -9.63 6.59
C LYS A 88 -17.13 -8.24 5.96
N LEU A 89 -18.18 -7.83 5.24
CA LEU A 89 -18.27 -6.49 4.65
C LEU A 89 -18.38 -5.40 5.73
N PHE A 90 -17.91 -4.21 5.40
CA PHE A 90 -17.93 -3.06 6.30
C PHE A 90 -19.37 -2.68 6.67
N THR A 91 -19.60 -2.54 7.98
CA THR A 91 -20.81 -1.95 8.54
C THR A 91 -20.71 -0.43 8.61
N GLU A 92 -21.82 0.26 8.85
CA GLU A 92 -21.81 1.72 9.08
C GLU A 92 -20.89 2.14 10.23
N THR A 93 -20.75 1.30 11.26
CA THR A 93 -19.83 1.54 12.37
C THR A 93 -18.37 1.46 11.91
N ASP A 94 -18.04 0.51 11.05
CA ASP A 94 -16.68 0.33 10.53
C ASP A 94 -16.28 1.51 9.63
N TRP A 95 -17.20 1.97 8.76
CA TRP A 95 -17.00 3.17 7.95
C TRP A 95 -16.73 4.41 8.80
N LYS A 96 -17.52 4.60 9.87
CA LYS A 96 -17.31 5.71 10.81
C LYS A 96 -15.96 5.62 11.49
N ARG A 97 -15.61 4.46 12.04
CA ARG A 97 -14.33 4.22 12.72
C ARG A 97 -13.12 4.54 11.84
N VAL A 98 -13.18 4.13 10.57
CA VAL A 98 -12.10 4.40 9.60
C VAL A 98 -11.99 5.88 9.24
N ALA A 99 -13.11 6.61 9.21
CA ALA A 99 -13.11 8.06 9.00
C ALA A 99 -12.76 8.86 10.27
N SER A 100 -13.01 8.33 11.46
CA SER A 100 -13.04 9.10 12.72
C SER A 100 -11.78 8.96 13.59
N ILE A 101 -10.60 8.78 12.99
CA ILE A 101 -9.35 8.36 13.67
C ILE A 101 -9.27 8.78 15.15
N ALA A 102 -9.13 7.77 16.02
CA ALA A 102 -8.84 7.86 17.45
C ALA A 102 -9.85 8.62 18.35
N GLU A 103 -11.11 8.19 18.39
CA GLU A 103 -11.90 8.29 19.64
C GLU A 103 -11.44 7.28 20.71
N GLY A 104 -10.41 6.46 20.42
CA GLY A 104 -9.73 5.61 21.39
C GLY A 104 -8.40 6.22 21.84
N ASN A 105 -8.43 6.92 22.98
CA ASN A 105 -7.34 7.44 23.81
C ASN A 105 -6.21 8.27 23.17
N THR A 106 -6.04 9.48 23.71
CA THR A 106 -5.05 10.52 23.38
C THR A 106 -3.59 10.21 23.76
N ASP A 107 -3.26 8.96 24.12
CA ASP A 107 -1.90 8.61 24.53
C ASP A 107 -1.10 8.05 23.36
N ILE A 108 -0.34 8.94 22.72
CA ILE A 108 0.59 8.72 21.59
C ILE A 108 1.60 7.59 21.85
N GLU A 109 1.78 7.13 23.09
CA GLU A 109 2.72 6.07 23.45
C GLU A 109 2.15 4.65 23.33
N SER A 110 0.84 4.48 23.18
CA SER A 110 0.18 3.17 23.26
C SER A 110 -0.11 2.56 21.87
N ILE A 111 0.78 2.72 20.88
CA ILE A 111 0.51 2.45 19.44
C ILE A 111 0.16 0.97 19.09
N GLY A 112 0.19 0.04 20.05
CA GLY A 112 0.02 -1.40 19.82
C GLY A 112 -1.41 -1.98 19.81
N GLN A 113 -2.49 -1.20 20.03
CA GLN A 113 -3.87 -1.74 20.16
C GLN A 113 -4.99 -0.99 19.41
N PHE A 114 -4.68 0.09 18.65
CA PHE A 114 -5.67 1.14 18.37
C PHE A 114 -6.20 1.25 16.93
N GLY A 115 -6.21 0.19 16.12
CA GLY A 115 -6.78 0.28 14.75
C GLY A 115 -6.04 1.27 13.83
N VAL A 116 -4.83 1.69 14.21
CA VAL A 116 -3.90 2.52 13.42
C VAL A 116 -3.25 1.74 12.27
N GLY A 117 -3.42 0.41 12.24
CA GLY A 117 -2.90 -0.48 11.20
C GLY A 117 -3.37 -0.08 9.80
N PHE A 118 -4.60 0.44 9.66
CA PHE A 118 -5.08 0.95 8.38
C PHE A 118 -4.22 2.12 7.86
N PHE A 119 -3.75 3.03 8.72
CA PHE A 119 -2.97 4.19 8.27
C PHE A 119 -1.59 3.83 7.73
N SER A 120 -1.09 2.62 8.00
CA SER A 120 0.15 2.13 7.38
C SER A 120 0.09 2.20 5.85
N VAL A 121 -1.12 2.09 5.25
CA VAL A 121 -1.30 2.16 3.79
C VAL A 121 -0.94 3.52 3.17
N PHE A 122 -0.91 4.60 3.97
CA PHE A 122 -0.47 5.92 3.51
C PHE A 122 1.04 6.00 3.20
N SER A 123 1.82 5.01 3.64
CA SER A 123 3.20 4.85 3.16
C SER A 123 3.26 4.49 1.67
N PHE A 124 2.23 3.83 1.14
CA PHE A 124 2.17 3.37 -0.25
C PHE A 124 1.32 4.28 -1.15
N SER A 125 0.26 4.90 -0.62
CA SER A 125 -0.69 5.72 -1.39
C SER A 125 -1.00 7.04 -0.70
N GLU A 126 -1.05 8.16 -1.44
CA GLU A 126 -1.61 9.41 -0.92
C GLU A 126 -3.13 9.34 -0.78
N LYS A 127 -3.78 8.49 -1.59
CA LYS A 127 -5.24 8.45 -1.77
C LYS A 127 -5.72 7.00 -1.70
N PRO A 128 -5.60 6.34 -0.54
CA PRO A 128 -6.12 4.99 -0.39
C PRO A 128 -7.64 4.96 -0.63
N ILE A 129 -8.13 3.86 -1.18
CA ILE A 129 -9.54 3.66 -1.47
C ILE A 129 -9.99 2.35 -0.86
N ILE A 130 -11.17 2.35 -0.25
CA ILE A 130 -11.83 1.16 0.30
C ILE A 130 -13.11 0.93 -0.50
N MET A 131 -13.23 -0.24 -1.13
CA MET A 131 -14.50 -0.75 -1.64
C MET A 131 -14.96 -1.90 -0.74
N SER A 132 -16.21 -1.90 -0.31
CA SER A 132 -16.77 -3.05 0.42
C SER A 132 -18.26 -3.16 0.12
N GLY A 133 -18.68 -4.27 -0.49
CA GLY A 133 -20.07 -4.47 -0.86
C GLY A 133 -20.51 -3.45 -1.91
N LYS A 134 -21.44 -2.60 -1.47
CA LYS A 134 -22.10 -1.56 -2.26
C LYS A 134 -21.55 -0.16 -2.03
N GLN A 135 -20.52 0.00 -1.20
CA GLN A 135 -19.99 1.30 -0.80
C GLN A 135 -18.53 1.43 -1.20
N CYS A 136 -18.14 2.66 -1.48
CA CYS A 136 -16.77 3.07 -1.72
C CYS A 136 -16.46 4.28 -0.84
N MET A 137 -15.28 4.29 -0.23
CA MET A 137 -14.73 5.41 0.50
C MET A 137 -13.35 5.73 -0.07
N VAL A 138 -13.17 7.00 -0.45
CA VAL A 138 -11.91 7.50 -0.99
C VAL A 138 -11.31 8.49 -0.01
N PHE A 139 -10.03 8.35 0.29
CA PHE A 139 -9.25 9.33 1.03
C PHE A 139 -8.58 10.31 0.08
N ASP A 140 -8.62 11.60 0.39
CA ASP A 140 -7.91 12.63 -0.35
C ASP A 140 -7.41 13.74 0.58
N TRP A 141 -6.26 14.32 0.26
CA TRP A 141 -5.72 15.47 0.98
C TRP A 141 -6.29 16.76 0.40
N LYS A 142 -6.99 17.54 1.23
CA LYS A 142 -7.40 18.91 0.90
C LYS A 142 -6.35 19.89 1.40
N ASN A 143 -6.00 20.85 0.54
CA ASN A 143 -5.01 21.89 0.83
C ASN A 143 -3.69 21.31 1.39
N ASP A 144 -3.30 20.15 0.87
CA ASP A 144 -2.10 19.36 1.22
C ASP A 144 -1.95 18.86 2.67
N ASP A 145 -2.77 19.34 3.61
CA ASP A 145 -2.61 19.07 5.05
C ASP A 145 -3.87 18.56 5.77
N SER A 146 -5.03 18.55 5.13
CA SER A 146 -6.29 18.07 5.73
C SER A 146 -6.82 16.83 5.02
N LEU A 147 -6.61 15.67 5.63
CA LEU A 147 -7.18 14.41 5.14
C LEU A 147 -8.72 14.42 5.22
N THR A 148 -9.36 14.14 4.09
CA THR A 148 -10.81 14.11 3.90
C THR A 148 -11.22 12.78 3.30
N THR A 149 -12.41 12.30 3.63
CA THR A 149 -13.02 11.13 3.00
C THR A 149 -14.22 11.52 2.16
N TYR A 150 -14.42 10.78 1.07
CA TYR A 150 -15.58 10.86 0.20
C TYR A 150 -16.22 9.49 0.13
N ARG A 151 -17.44 9.34 0.65
CA ARG A 151 -18.16 8.06 0.65
C ARG A 151 -19.36 8.08 -0.29
N TYR A 152 -19.49 7.07 -1.12
CA TYR A 152 -20.61 6.95 -2.06
C TYR A 152 -21.06 5.51 -2.27
N LYS A 153 -22.29 5.37 -2.80
CA LYS A 153 -22.81 4.07 -3.23
C LYS A 153 -22.27 3.74 -4.63
N LEU A 154 -21.63 2.59 -4.75
CA LEU A 154 -21.11 2.10 -6.03
C LEU A 154 -22.25 1.84 -7.02
N PRO A 155 -22.08 2.15 -8.32
CA PRO A 155 -22.95 1.67 -9.38
C PRO A 155 -23.11 0.15 -9.32
N PRO A 156 -24.28 -0.44 -9.65
CA PRO A 156 -24.52 -1.88 -9.55
C PRO A 156 -23.45 -2.75 -10.22
N ALA A 157 -22.93 -2.33 -11.38
CA ALA A 157 -21.89 -3.04 -12.12
C ALA A 157 -20.51 -3.07 -11.43
N GLN A 158 -20.30 -2.28 -10.38
CA GLN A 158 -19.04 -2.17 -9.63
C GLN A 158 -19.13 -2.75 -8.21
N GLN A 159 -20.31 -3.25 -7.80
CA GLN A 159 -20.52 -3.84 -6.47
C GLN A 159 -19.96 -5.26 -6.43
N THR A 160 -19.42 -5.66 -5.28
CA THR A 160 -18.76 -6.95 -5.07
C THR A 160 -19.08 -7.51 -3.70
N ASP A 161 -19.09 -8.83 -3.53
CA ASP A 161 -19.24 -9.49 -2.21
C ASP A 161 -17.93 -9.55 -1.42
N SER A 162 -16.98 -8.68 -1.75
CA SER A 162 -15.65 -8.60 -1.15
C SER A 162 -15.34 -7.19 -0.65
N THR A 163 -14.29 -7.10 0.14
CA THR A 163 -13.64 -5.84 0.51
C THR A 163 -12.33 -5.71 -0.26
N SER A 164 -12.08 -4.56 -0.88
CA SER A 164 -10.85 -4.20 -1.57
C SER A 164 -10.24 -2.93 -0.97
N ILE A 165 -8.96 -2.97 -0.61
CA ILE A 165 -8.14 -1.81 -0.30
C ILE A 165 -7.24 -1.53 -1.49
N ILE A 166 -7.38 -0.36 -2.10
CA ILE A 166 -6.74 0.00 -3.37
C ILE A 166 -5.77 1.15 -3.11
N LEU A 167 -4.52 0.93 -3.49
CA LEU A 167 -3.38 1.80 -3.21
C LEU A 167 -2.72 2.17 -4.53
N LYS A 168 -3.01 3.39 -5.02
CA LYS A 168 -2.25 3.97 -6.13
C LYS A 168 -0.89 4.41 -5.60
N MET A 169 0.18 3.89 -6.19
CA MET A 169 1.53 4.02 -5.62
C MET A 169 2.03 5.48 -5.70
N ARG A 170 2.57 6.00 -4.58
CA ARG A 170 3.18 7.35 -4.51
C ARG A 170 4.49 7.45 -5.29
N SER A 171 5.29 6.39 -5.21
CA SER A 171 6.60 6.28 -5.85
C SER A 171 6.59 5.10 -6.81
N LYS A 172 7.48 5.12 -7.81
CA LYS A 172 7.67 3.97 -8.69
C LYS A 172 8.33 2.86 -7.87
N TYR A 173 7.60 1.82 -7.51
CA TYR A 173 8.18 0.61 -6.97
C TYR A 173 8.52 -0.32 -8.12
N ILE A 174 9.77 -0.79 -8.20
CA ILE A 174 10.15 -1.78 -9.21
C ILE A 174 9.75 -3.16 -8.68
N LEU A 175 8.96 -3.91 -9.47
CA LEU A 175 8.72 -5.31 -9.20
C LEU A 175 9.91 -6.11 -9.73
N ASN A 176 10.67 -6.73 -8.82
CA ASN A 176 11.69 -7.68 -9.22
C ASN A 176 11.08 -9.09 -9.31
N THR A 177 11.08 -9.64 -10.53
CA THR A 177 10.59 -10.98 -10.84
C THR A 177 11.72 -11.99 -11.10
N GLU A 178 12.99 -11.56 -11.17
CA GLU A 178 14.11 -12.45 -11.45
C GLU A 178 14.65 -13.12 -10.18
N GLU A 179 14.66 -14.45 -10.17
CA GLU A 179 15.65 -15.25 -9.43
C GLU A 179 16.98 -15.21 -10.20
N THR A 180 17.73 -14.11 -10.12
CA THR A 180 19.13 -14.17 -10.53
C THR A 180 19.92 -14.76 -9.37
N LEU A 181 20.29 -16.04 -9.52
CA LEU A 181 21.26 -16.77 -8.71
C LEU A 181 22.43 -15.87 -8.30
N ILE A 182 22.49 -15.48 -7.02
CA ILE A 182 23.73 -14.96 -6.42
C ILE A 182 24.56 -16.17 -6.02
N GLU A 183 24.99 -16.93 -7.02
CA GLU A 183 26.14 -17.82 -6.91
C GLU A 183 27.05 -17.48 -8.08
N GLN A 184 28.30 -17.16 -7.76
CA GLN A 184 29.42 -16.83 -8.67
C GLN A 184 29.57 -15.36 -9.10
N VAL A 185 30.04 -14.50 -8.19
CA VAL A 185 31.26 -13.68 -8.39
C VAL A 185 31.89 -13.42 -7.01
N ASN A 186 32.43 -14.46 -6.39
CA ASN A 186 33.58 -14.34 -5.49
C ASN A 186 34.74 -15.00 -6.24
N GLU A 187 35.91 -14.36 -6.24
CA GLU A 187 37.02 -14.49 -7.19
C GLU A 187 36.76 -13.63 -8.44
N ILE A 188 37.46 -12.52 -8.68
CA ILE A 188 38.92 -12.38 -8.75
C ILE A 188 39.30 -10.93 -8.39
N ILE A 189 40.13 -10.74 -7.37
CA ILE A 189 40.95 -9.52 -7.16
C ILE A 189 42.35 -9.84 -7.70
N PRO A 190 42.93 -8.99 -8.57
CA PRO A 190 44.09 -8.23 -8.13
C PRO A 190 44.10 -6.74 -8.54
N HIS A 191 44.79 -5.97 -7.70
CA HIS A 191 45.02 -4.52 -7.66
C HIS A 191 45.46 -3.82 -8.96
N SER A 192 45.06 -2.55 -9.14
CA SER A 192 45.99 -1.38 -9.23
C SER A 192 45.28 -0.02 -9.41
N SER A 193 45.48 0.86 -8.42
CA SER A 193 45.70 2.32 -8.42
C SER A 193 45.31 3.26 -9.61
N THR A 194 44.61 4.35 -9.22
CA THR A 194 44.86 5.82 -9.43
C THR A 194 43.83 6.68 -10.18
N THR A 195 43.56 7.84 -9.55
CA THR A 195 43.16 9.18 -10.04
C THR A 195 41.69 9.59 -10.09
N ASP A 196 41.47 10.75 -9.46
CA ASP A 196 40.26 11.53 -9.29
C ASP A 196 39.55 11.92 -10.59
N ASN A 197 38.22 12.02 -10.53
CA ASN A 197 37.51 13.13 -11.15
C ASN A 197 36.11 13.33 -10.55
N MET A 198 35.87 14.55 -10.08
CA MET A 198 34.56 15.11 -9.74
C MET A 198 33.62 15.02 -10.94
N VAL A 199 32.53 14.27 -10.80
CA VAL A 199 31.30 14.47 -11.59
C VAL A 199 30.10 14.39 -10.65
N SER A 200 29.45 15.55 -10.50
CA SER A 200 28.07 15.80 -10.08
C SER A 200 27.32 14.61 -9.45
N ALA A 201 27.17 14.64 -8.13
CA ALA A 201 26.28 13.76 -7.40
C ALA A 201 24.82 14.03 -7.82
N THR A 202 24.38 13.37 -8.88
CA THR A 202 22.97 13.11 -9.08
C THR A 202 22.53 12.27 -7.88
N LYS A 203 21.67 12.84 -7.04
CA LYS A 203 21.06 12.14 -5.91
C LYS A 203 20.52 10.83 -6.46
N THR A 204 21.21 9.72 -6.17
CA THR A 204 20.79 8.39 -6.60
C THR A 204 19.52 8.12 -5.83
N GLU A 205 18.37 8.45 -6.43
CA GLU A 205 17.08 8.19 -5.86
C GLU A 205 16.97 6.67 -5.78
N VAL A 206 17.17 6.12 -4.58
CA VAL A 206 17.06 4.69 -4.34
C VAL A 206 15.60 4.33 -4.62
N ILE A 207 15.36 3.69 -5.76
CA ILE A 207 14.03 3.25 -6.14
C ILE A 207 13.71 2.02 -5.29
N PRO A 208 12.69 2.08 -4.41
CA PRO A 208 12.34 0.94 -3.59
C PRO A 208 11.87 -0.22 -4.49
N THR A 209 12.36 -1.42 -4.19
CA THR A 209 12.08 -2.63 -4.98
C THR A 209 11.26 -3.60 -4.16
N ILE A 210 10.25 -4.21 -4.78
CA ILE A 210 9.45 -5.27 -4.17
C ILE A 210 9.83 -6.59 -4.86
N SER A 211 10.35 -7.54 -4.10
CA SER A 211 10.61 -8.89 -4.59
C SER A 211 9.35 -9.74 -4.49
N LEU A 212 8.86 -10.23 -5.64
CA LEU A 212 7.67 -11.08 -5.68
C LEU A 212 7.88 -12.42 -4.97
N SER A 213 9.10 -12.99 -5.06
CA SER A 213 9.43 -14.25 -4.38
C SER A 213 9.45 -14.09 -2.87
N GLN A 214 9.98 -12.97 -2.35
CA GLN A 214 9.92 -12.65 -0.92
C GLN A 214 8.47 -12.50 -0.45
N ILE A 215 7.62 -11.77 -1.19
CA ILE A 215 6.18 -11.67 -0.91
C ILE A 215 5.53 -13.06 -0.87
N LYS A 216 5.74 -13.88 -1.91
CA LYS A 216 5.16 -15.23 -1.98
C LYS A 216 5.64 -16.11 -0.83
N ALA A 217 6.94 -16.11 -0.53
CA ALA A 217 7.51 -16.88 0.59
C ALA A 217 6.94 -16.40 1.93
N TYR A 218 6.77 -15.09 2.10
CA TYR A 218 6.21 -14.49 3.30
C TYR A 218 4.78 -14.99 3.57
N PHE A 219 3.91 -14.95 2.56
CA PHE A 219 2.52 -15.39 2.69
C PHE A 219 2.32 -16.91 2.72
N THR A 220 3.30 -17.69 2.23
CA THR A 220 3.21 -19.16 2.22
C THR A 220 3.84 -19.82 3.45
N LYS A 221 4.77 -19.14 4.14
CA LYS A 221 5.41 -19.64 5.37
C LYS A 221 4.42 -19.84 6.54
N GLY A 222 3.26 -19.20 6.51
CA GLY A 222 2.21 -19.32 7.54
C GLY A 222 1.48 -20.66 7.59
N LYS A 223 1.63 -21.56 6.61
CA LYS A 223 0.98 -22.89 6.64
C LYS A 223 1.62 -23.91 7.59
N TYR A 224 2.77 -23.61 8.22
CA TYR A 224 3.53 -24.59 9.01
C TYR A 224 3.74 -24.31 10.50
N LYS A 225 3.18 -23.24 11.09
CA LYS A 225 3.21 -23.07 12.55
C LYS A 225 1.91 -22.47 13.08
N ARG A 226 0.94 -23.35 13.36
CA ARG A 226 0.08 -23.14 14.53
C ARG A 226 0.95 -23.45 15.75
N LEU A 227 1.21 -22.44 16.58
CA LEU A 227 1.55 -22.63 17.99
C LEU A 227 0.25 -22.60 18.79
#